data_AF-A0A1Z5JA56-F1
#
_entry.id   AF-A0A1Z5JA56-F1
#
_cell.length_a   1.000
_cell.length_b   1.000
_cell.length_c   1.000
_cell.angle_alpha   90.00
_cell.angle_beta   90.00
_cell.angle_gamma   90.00
#
_symmetry.space_group_name_H-M   'P 1'
#
loop_
_entity.id
_entity.type
_entity.pdbx_description
1 polymer ?
#
loop_
_entity_poly.entity_id
_entity_poly.type
_entity_poly.pdbx_seq_one_letter_code
_entity_poly.pdbx_strand_id
1 'polypeptide(L)'
;MIRSLSSRRPPLSRNVSKKGLLWLGTLIAALFLVVFHRDKPVGVVVVPSSTIDSSDAFSAIQDLHDALSQHRLDSLARLYSKPYRQNTPFPHIVMDGVFSEMYLRLVQQELSREPTQHGCIEGSSQCFHDISSQYKKSALDNEAKMGFLTRMLFEKMKGSTFVTFLEQLSGIDGLIPDPHFRGSGIHVTAPGGFLNIHADFNKYKKFNLDRRVNVFIFLNEDWRDEDGGHLELWSKDMRSCHQRILPAFNRLVVFSSTDFSYHGHPHPLPGPRSRRSLALYYYTNGRPSSECTDEDCSGDGHSTLFQKPFGCERCEDATCRAYAEVVYMSSPRVNSWLRFCNAVTALSWLAVVLVLLVKKNDDSCETHLTPSVRVALAVSGFEFINAVVGFTRSKPWQVFLFASVRTGVELWVTPLVGCAHVTHLLTVTCWAVGDSIRFGCNAIENHASKWVRYNVGCLLFPIGAFGEMWMVYTAGYPFAAALWPLGFFPLYRQLLKQRKKFMQSLSTSDKIKKTK
;
A
#
# COMPACT_ATOMS: atom_id res chain seq x y z
N MET A 1 -80.94 27.61 19.78
CA MET A 1 -79.78 28.51 19.99
C MET A 1 -78.67 27.68 20.62
N ILE A 2 -77.77 26.99 19.92
CA ILE A 2 -76.62 27.40 19.08
C ILE A 2 -75.74 28.51 19.71
N ARG A 3 -74.53 28.10 20.14
CA ARG A 3 -73.22 28.79 20.08
C ARG A 3 -72.17 27.70 20.42
N SER A 4 -71.44 27.06 19.49
CA SER A 4 -70.39 27.52 18.56
C SER A 4 -69.18 28.19 19.23
N LEU A 5 -68.12 27.41 19.45
CA LEU A 5 -66.71 27.80 19.58
C LEU A 5 -65.89 26.57 19.10
N SER A 6 -65.51 26.48 17.83
CA SER A 6 -64.34 27.09 17.18
C SER A 6 -62.99 26.49 17.62
N SER A 7 -62.32 25.93 16.61
CA SER A 7 -61.00 25.33 16.57
C SER A 7 -59.85 26.30 16.79
N ARG A 8 -58.68 25.77 17.20
CA ARG A 8 -57.33 26.06 16.66
C ARG A 8 -56.26 25.18 17.35
N ARG A 9 -55.80 24.14 16.64
CA ARG A 9 -54.47 23.53 16.85
C ARG A 9 -53.51 24.17 15.83
N PRO A 10 -52.24 24.49 16.17
CA PRO A 10 -51.28 24.99 15.21
C PRO A 10 -50.74 23.84 14.31
N PRO A 11 -50.40 24.09 13.04
CA PRO A 11 -49.81 23.09 12.17
C PRO A 11 -48.28 23.10 12.31
N LEU A 12 -47.67 22.00 12.74
CA LEU A 12 -46.22 21.79 12.55
C LEU A 12 -45.96 21.12 11.19
N SER A 13 -45.26 21.90 10.37
CA SER A 13 -44.77 21.68 9.02
C SER A 13 -44.50 20.22 8.58
N ARG A 14 -45.35 19.71 7.69
CA ARG A 14 -44.95 18.76 6.65
C ARG A 14 -44.19 19.52 5.55
N ASN A 15 -42.87 19.69 5.66
CA ASN A 15 -42.09 20.15 4.50
C ASN A 15 -40.56 19.88 4.52
N VAL A 16 -40.03 19.04 5.42
CA VAL A 16 -38.57 18.81 5.49
C VAL A 16 -38.08 17.62 4.64
N SER A 17 -38.95 16.73 4.14
CA SER A 17 -38.48 15.42 3.64
C SER A 17 -38.26 15.26 2.12
N LYS A 18 -38.34 16.31 1.29
CA LYS A 18 -38.03 16.19 -0.16
C LYS A 18 -36.78 16.95 -0.63
N LYS A 19 -36.29 17.93 0.13
CA LYS A 19 -35.11 18.73 -0.27
C LYS A 19 -33.78 18.11 0.14
N GLY A 20 -33.72 17.32 1.22
CA GLY A 20 -32.48 16.68 1.68
C GLY A 20 -31.92 15.60 0.72
N LEU A 21 -32.77 14.96 -0.08
CA LEU A 21 -32.34 13.89 -1.00
C LEU A 21 -31.82 14.42 -2.36
N LEU A 22 -32.21 15.64 -2.76
CA LEU A 22 -31.74 16.25 -4.01
C LEU A 22 -30.30 16.80 -3.90
N TRP A 23 -29.88 17.20 -2.70
CA TRP A 23 -28.55 17.74 -2.43
C TRP A 23 -27.44 16.68 -2.40
N LEU A 24 -27.79 15.41 -2.13
CA LEU A 24 -26.81 14.31 -2.13
C LEU A 24 -26.41 13.87 -3.56
N GLY A 25 -27.32 14.03 -4.54
CA GLY A 25 -27.06 13.71 -5.94
C GLY A 25 -26.23 14.76 -6.69
N THR A 26 -26.33 16.03 -6.28
CA THR A 26 -25.61 17.14 -6.93
C THR A 26 -24.15 17.25 -6.51
N LEU A 27 -23.80 16.77 -5.30
CA LEU A 27 -22.40 16.75 -4.83
C LEU A 27 -21.55 15.67 -5.55
N ILE A 28 -22.18 14.59 -6.03
CA ILE A 28 -21.51 13.48 -6.72
C ILE A 28 -21.18 13.83 -8.17
N ALA A 29 -21.98 14.70 -8.81
CA ALA A 29 -21.75 15.14 -10.19
C ALA A 29 -20.66 16.23 -10.32
N ALA A 30 -20.47 17.07 -9.30
CA ALA A 30 -19.48 18.15 -9.33
C ALA A 30 -18.02 17.68 -9.15
N LEU A 31 -17.81 16.51 -8.53
CA LEU A 31 -16.48 15.90 -8.35
C LEU A 31 -15.94 15.19 -9.61
N PHE A 32 -16.78 14.98 -10.63
CA PHE A 32 -16.39 14.29 -11.87
C PHE A 32 -15.85 15.21 -12.98
N LEU A 33 -15.95 16.55 -12.84
CA LEU A 33 -15.62 17.51 -13.90
C LEU A 33 -14.32 18.30 -13.69
N VAL A 34 -13.54 18.02 -12.64
CA VAL A 34 -12.27 18.74 -12.34
C VAL A 34 -11.02 17.95 -12.76
N VAL A 35 -11.16 16.75 -13.34
CA VAL A 35 -10.04 15.83 -13.64
C VAL A 35 -9.50 15.91 -15.08
N PHE A 36 -10.13 16.63 -16.00
CA PHE A 36 -9.66 16.69 -17.39
C PHE A 36 -9.60 18.11 -17.94
N HIS A 37 -8.46 18.78 -17.77
CA HIS A 37 -7.90 19.67 -18.79
C HIS A 37 -6.51 20.20 -18.39
N ARG A 38 -5.46 19.80 -19.13
CA ARG A 38 -4.33 20.67 -19.48
C ARG A 38 -3.46 20.03 -20.55
N ASP A 39 -3.61 20.52 -21.79
CA ASP A 39 -2.60 20.40 -22.84
C ASP A 39 -1.58 21.55 -22.71
N LYS A 40 -0.29 21.25 -22.94
CA LYS A 40 0.66 22.18 -23.56
C LYS A 40 1.75 21.41 -24.34
N PRO A 41 2.29 21.99 -25.43
CA PRO A 41 3.10 21.28 -26.43
C PRO A 41 4.57 21.18 -26.03
N VAL A 42 5.25 20.13 -26.50
CA VAL A 42 6.71 19.97 -26.39
C VAL A 42 7.30 20.06 -27.80
N GLY A 43 8.21 21.01 -27.98
CA GLY A 43 9.00 21.18 -29.21
C GLY A 43 10.13 20.15 -29.29
N VAL A 44 10.40 19.70 -30.51
CA VAL A 44 11.51 18.80 -30.84
C VAL A 44 12.76 19.63 -31.10
N VAL A 45 13.87 19.29 -30.44
CA VAL A 45 15.20 19.80 -30.79
C VAL A 45 16.02 18.62 -31.31
N VAL A 46 16.39 18.68 -32.59
CA VAL A 46 17.37 17.78 -33.20
C VAL A 46 18.75 18.40 -32.97
N VAL A 47 19.69 17.64 -32.40
CA VAL A 47 21.11 18.04 -32.31
C VAL A 47 21.96 17.08 -33.15
N PRO A 48 22.85 17.59 -34.02
CA PRO A 48 23.74 16.75 -34.82
C PRO A 48 24.93 16.24 -34.00
N SER A 49 25.38 15.03 -34.37
CA SER A 49 26.63 14.41 -33.94
C SER A 49 27.83 15.29 -34.29
N SER A 50 28.61 15.72 -33.29
CA SER A 50 29.97 16.22 -33.53
C SER A 50 30.92 15.79 -32.40
N THR A 51 32.15 15.57 -32.81
CA THR A 51 33.33 15.25 -31.99
C THR A 51 33.47 16.23 -30.82
N ILE A 52 33.57 15.69 -29.59
CA ILE A 52 33.73 16.44 -28.34
C ILE A 52 35.00 17.32 -28.44
N ASP A 53 34.84 18.63 -28.33
CA ASP A 53 35.98 19.56 -28.21
C ASP A 53 36.67 19.38 -26.85
N SER A 54 37.98 19.62 -26.80
CA SER A 54 38.80 19.56 -25.58
C SER A 54 38.27 20.45 -24.45
N SER A 55 37.62 21.56 -24.79
CA SER A 55 36.95 22.47 -23.84
C SER A 55 35.70 21.84 -23.21
N ASP A 56 34.90 21.12 -24.01
CA ASP A 56 33.70 20.41 -23.57
C ASP A 56 34.06 19.23 -22.66
N ALA A 57 35.15 18.52 -22.95
CA ALA A 57 35.62 17.41 -22.10
C ALA A 57 36.04 17.88 -20.71
N PHE A 58 36.77 19.00 -20.61
CA PHE A 58 37.14 19.58 -19.32
C PHE A 58 35.90 20.06 -18.54
N SER A 59 34.98 20.74 -19.21
CA SER A 59 33.69 21.17 -18.63
C SER A 59 32.89 19.98 -18.08
N ALA A 60 32.80 18.89 -18.85
CA ALA A 60 32.13 17.66 -18.43
C ALA A 60 32.76 17.04 -17.17
N ILE A 61 34.09 17.00 -17.08
CA ILE A 61 34.78 16.49 -15.90
C ILE A 61 34.51 17.37 -14.67
N GLN A 62 34.53 18.69 -14.83
CA GLN A 62 34.18 19.63 -13.76
C GLN A 62 32.74 19.43 -13.29
N ASP A 63 31.80 19.29 -14.23
CA ASP A 63 30.39 18.99 -13.94
C ASP A 63 30.21 17.72 -13.11
N LEU A 64 30.94 16.63 -13.43
CA LEU A 64 30.92 15.41 -12.62
C LEU A 64 31.47 15.66 -11.22
N HIS A 65 32.57 16.41 -11.12
CA HIS A 65 33.18 16.74 -9.83
C HIS A 65 32.21 17.51 -8.94
N ASP A 66 31.53 18.53 -9.48
CA ASP A 66 30.58 19.37 -8.75
C ASP A 66 29.32 18.59 -8.39
N ALA A 67 28.84 17.72 -9.29
CA ALA A 67 27.71 16.83 -9.05
C ALA A 67 27.95 15.87 -7.88
N LEU A 68 29.17 15.36 -7.75
CA LEU A 68 29.58 14.45 -6.68
C LEU A 68 30.50 15.13 -5.64
N SER A 69 30.32 16.44 -5.43
CA SER A 69 31.02 17.18 -4.37
C SER A 69 30.51 16.78 -2.98
N GLN A 70 31.40 16.77 -1.98
CA GLN A 70 31.05 16.38 -0.61
C GLN A 70 29.84 17.16 -0.07
N HIS A 71 29.85 18.49 -0.24
CA HIS A 71 28.77 19.35 0.24
C HIS A 71 27.40 19.00 -0.36
N ARG A 72 27.35 18.74 -1.68
CA ARG A 72 26.12 18.36 -2.37
C ARG A 72 25.65 16.99 -1.91
N LEU A 73 26.55 16.01 -1.84
CA LEU A 73 26.24 14.66 -1.41
C LEU A 73 25.77 14.60 0.06
N ASP A 74 26.42 15.31 0.98
CA ASP A 74 25.97 15.42 2.38
C ASP A 74 24.55 16.01 2.48
N SER A 75 24.24 16.99 1.63
CA SER A 75 22.90 17.59 1.58
C SER A 75 21.85 16.60 1.08
N LEU A 76 22.19 15.80 0.06
CA LEU A 76 21.33 14.72 -0.43
C LEU A 76 21.14 13.64 0.65
N ALA A 77 22.20 13.22 1.34
CA ALA A 77 22.11 12.24 2.43
C ALA A 77 21.22 12.73 3.57
N ARG A 78 21.35 14.00 4.01
CA ARG A 78 20.46 14.60 5.02
C ARG A 78 19.01 14.61 4.57
N LEU A 79 18.76 14.95 3.32
CA LEU A 79 17.40 15.02 2.76
C LEU A 79 16.76 13.64 2.63
N TYR A 80 17.53 12.64 2.19
CA TYR A 80 17.00 11.35 1.75
C TYR A 80 17.24 10.17 2.69
N SER A 81 18.07 10.29 3.73
CA SER A 81 18.37 9.15 4.63
C SER A 81 17.12 8.60 5.34
N LYS A 82 16.27 9.49 5.87
CA LYS A 82 15.03 9.07 6.53
C LYS A 82 14.07 8.36 5.57
N PRO A 83 13.67 8.95 4.41
CA PRO A 83 12.80 8.24 3.49
C PRO A 83 13.44 6.95 2.95
N TYR A 84 14.75 6.95 2.65
CA TYR A 84 15.46 5.74 2.23
C TYR A 84 15.24 4.57 3.19
N ARG A 85 15.51 4.79 4.48
CA ARG A 85 15.43 3.74 5.52
C ARG A 85 14.01 3.29 5.85
N GLN A 86 13.02 4.15 5.57
CA GLN A 86 11.61 3.91 5.92
C GLN A 86 10.77 3.40 4.75
N ASN A 87 11.27 3.54 3.52
CA ASN A 87 10.54 3.14 2.33
C ASN A 87 10.33 1.63 2.27
N THR A 88 9.16 1.24 1.75
CA THR A 88 8.75 -0.16 1.54
C THR A 88 8.78 -0.51 0.05
N PRO A 89 9.18 -1.73 -0.35
CA PRO A 89 9.15 -2.96 0.45
C PRO A 89 10.44 -3.26 1.24
N PHE A 90 11.51 -2.57 0.92
CA PHE A 90 12.80 -2.57 1.61
C PHE A 90 13.46 -1.19 1.41
N PRO A 91 14.50 -0.83 2.19
CA PRO A 91 15.10 0.50 2.12
C PRO A 91 15.56 0.86 0.70
N HIS A 92 15.04 1.96 0.17
CA HIS A 92 15.37 2.44 -1.17
C HIS A 92 15.03 3.93 -1.36
N ILE A 93 15.66 4.56 -2.34
CA ILE A 93 15.30 5.92 -2.79
C ILE A 93 15.48 6.05 -4.31
N VAL A 94 14.69 6.94 -4.89
CA VAL A 94 14.80 7.38 -6.28
C VAL A 94 15.14 8.87 -6.27
N MET A 95 16.17 9.26 -7.01
CA MET A 95 16.61 10.65 -7.16
C MET A 95 16.79 10.96 -8.64
N ASP A 96 16.26 12.09 -9.08
CA ASP A 96 16.43 12.60 -10.44
C ASP A 96 17.38 13.80 -10.43
N GLY A 97 18.13 14.00 -11.51
CA GLY A 97 18.96 15.20 -11.68
C GLY A 97 20.22 15.24 -10.79
N VAL A 98 20.72 14.08 -10.36
CA VAL A 98 21.94 14.00 -9.54
C VAL A 98 23.17 14.43 -10.34
N PHE A 99 23.25 14.02 -11.60
CA PHE A 99 24.36 14.31 -12.48
C PHE A 99 24.04 15.46 -13.45
N SER A 100 25.06 16.10 -14.00
CA SER A 100 24.89 17.01 -15.15
C SER A 100 24.31 16.21 -16.32
N GLU A 101 23.25 16.74 -16.94
CA GLU A 101 22.67 16.11 -18.13
C GLU A 101 23.69 16.03 -19.26
N MET A 102 24.50 17.08 -19.45
CA MET A 102 25.56 17.11 -20.45
C MET A 102 26.52 15.94 -20.25
N TYR A 103 27.02 15.76 -19.02
CA TYR A 103 27.92 14.65 -18.71
C TYR A 103 27.31 13.28 -19.02
N LEU A 104 26.08 13.03 -18.57
CA LEU A 104 25.43 11.74 -18.81
C LEU A 104 25.08 11.49 -20.28
N ARG A 105 24.82 12.55 -21.08
CA ARG A 105 24.63 12.41 -22.53
C ARG A 105 25.93 11.97 -23.19
N LEU A 106 27.08 12.51 -22.78
CA LEU A 106 28.38 12.05 -23.27
C LEU A 106 28.67 10.61 -22.86
N VAL A 107 28.37 10.21 -21.62
CA VAL A 107 28.43 8.80 -21.17
C VAL A 107 27.53 7.91 -22.03
N GLN A 108 26.30 8.35 -22.32
CA GLN A 108 25.38 7.60 -23.17
C GLN A 108 25.89 7.46 -24.62
N GLN A 109 26.58 8.47 -25.15
CA GLN A 109 27.21 8.41 -26.48
C GLN A 109 28.31 7.36 -26.56
N GLU A 110 29.10 7.16 -25.49
CA GLU A 110 30.07 6.06 -25.40
C GLU A 110 29.39 4.67 -25.48
N LEU A 111 28.10 4.61 -25.17
CA LEU A 111 27.26 3.41 -25.14
C LEU A 111 26.35 3.29 -26.38
N SER A 112 26.54 4.13 -27.40
CA SER A 112 25.61 4.30 -28.53
C SER A 112 25.49 3.10 -29.48
N ARG A 113 26.32 2.07 -29.33
CA ARG A 113 26.20 0.84 -30.13
C ARG A 113 24.94 0.06 -29.76
N GLU A 114 24.04 -0.08 -30.73
CA GLU A 114 22.85 -0.89 -30.55
C GLU A 114 23.21 -2.38 -30.35
N PRO A 115 22.48 -3.08 -29.47
CA PRO A 115 22.71 -4.50 -29.27
C PRO A 115 22.37 -5.30 -30.53
N THR A 116 23.01 -6.44 -30.71
CA THR A 116 22.69 -7.40 -31.77
C THR A 116 21.25 -7.91 -31.63
N GLN A 117 20.73 -8.60 -32.65
CA GLN A 117 19.40 -9.24 -32.61
C GLN A 117 19.19 -10.15 -31.38
N HIS A 118 20.28 -10.71 -30.85
CA HIS A 118 20.29 -11.60 -29.67
C HIS A 118 20.51 -10.85 -28.34
N GLY A 119 20.59 -9.51 -28.37
CA GLY A 119 20.69 -8.66 -27.18
C GLY A 119 22.12 -8.40 -26.67
N CYS A 120 23.14 -8.77 -27.44
CA CYS A 120 24.55 -8.54 -27.07
C CYS A 120 25.03 -7.15 -27.49
N ILE A 121 25.70 -6.43 -26.61
CA ILE A 121 26.53 -5.29 -26.98
C ILE A 121 27.97 -5.72 -27.22
N GLU A 122 28.71 -4.97 -28.03
CA GLU A 122 30.13 -5.21 -28.24
C GLU A 122 30.90 -5.11 -26.91
N GLY A 123 31.81 -6.06 -26.69
CA GLY A 123 32.63 -6.08 -25.48
C GLY A 123 31.95 -6.67 -24.25
N SER A 124 30.66 -7.03 -24.32
CA SER A 124 29.95 -7.70 -23.23
C SER A 124 30.72 -8.92 -22.73
N SER A 125 30.76 -9.08 -21.40
CA SER A 125 31.25 -10.30 -20.78
C SER A 125 30.19 -11.38 -20.76
N GLN A 126 28.91 -10.97 -20.73
CA GLN A 126 27.76 -11.85 -20.67
C GLN A 126 26.63 -11.35 -21.55
N CYS A 127 26.05 -12.29 -22.29
CA CYS A 127 24.77 -12.15 -22.97
C CYS A 127 23.82 -13.24 -22.48
N PHE A 128 22.67 -12.83 -21.98
CA PHE A 128 21.69 -13.73 -21.42
C PHE A 128 20.65 -14.11 -22.48
N HIS A 129 20.65 -15.40 -22.82
CA HIS A 129 19.71 -16.00 -23.77
C HIS A 129 18.66 -16.87 -23.08
N ASP A 130 18.66 -16.91 -21.74
CA ASP A 130 17.75 -17.73 -20.95
C ASP A 130 16.35 -17.12 -20.88
N ILE A 131 15.44 -17.64 -21.70
CA ILE A 131 14.04 -17.24 -21.74
C ILE A 131 13.27 -17.52 -20.43
N SER A 132 13.83 -18.24 -19.46
CA SER A 132 13.16 -18.54 -18.20
C SER A 132 13.39 -17.51 -17.09
N SER A 133 14.50 -16.75 -17.16
CA SER A 133 14.92 -15.85 -16.08
C SER A 133 15.39 -14.48 -16.58
N GLN A 134 16.21 -14.45 -17.63
CA GLN A 134 16.78 -13.23 -18.20
C GLN A 134 17.00 -13.40 -19.70
N TYR A 135 16.32 -12.58 -20.50
CA TYR A 135 16.37 -12.70 -21.95
C TYR A 135 16.80 -11.39 -22.61
N LYS A 136 17.66 -11.49 -23.64
CA LYS A 136 18.20 -10.37 -24.43
C LYS A 136 18.80 -9.24 -23.57
N LYS A 137 19.34 -9.62 -22.42
CA LYS A 137 20.09 -8.74 -21.53
C LYS A 137 21.58 -8.98 -21.79
N SER A 138 22.38 -7.93 -21.78
CA SER A 138 23.83 -8.01 -21.79
C SER A 138 24.43 -7.19 -20.67
N ALA A 139 25.60 -7.63 -20.21
CA ALA A 139 26.40 -6.94 -19.22
C ALA A 139 27.84 -6.78 -19.73
N LEU A 140 28.39 -5.58 -19.53
CA LEU A 140 29.80 -5.29 -19.74
C LEU A 140 30.37 -4.87 -18.37
N ASP A 141 31.18 -5.77 -17.81
CA ASP A 141 31.89 -5.60 -16.53
C ASP A 141 33.40 -5.36 -16.70
N ASN A 142 33.93 -5.61 -17.90
CA ASN A 142 35.33 -5.37 -18.22
C ASN A 142 35.59 -3.86 -18.40
N GLU A 143 36.10 -3.24 -17.35
CA GLU A 143 36.43 -1.82 -17.28
C GLU A 143 37.28 -1.34 -18.47
N ALA A 144 38.25 -2.13 -18.95
CA ALA A 144 39.11 -1.74 -20.06
C ALA A 144 38.36 -1.55 -21.39
N LYS A 145 37.13 -2.05 -21.50
CA LYS A 145 36.25 -1.87 -22.67
C LYS A 145 35.24 -0.74 -22.51
N MET A 146 35.20 -0.10 -21.35
CA MET A 146 34.31 1.03 -21.08
C MET A 146 34.91 2.34 -21.63
N GLY A 147 34.04 3.25 -22.07
CA GLY A 147 34.46 4.59 -22.47
C GLY A 147 35.12 5.36 -21.33
N PHE A 148 35.86 6.41 -21.67
CA PHE A 148 36.64 7.20 -20.71
C PHE A 148 35.74 7.88 -19.68
N LEU A 149 34.66 8.53 -20.12
CA LEU A 149 33.73 9.22 -19.22
C LEU A 149 32.94 8.22 -18.37
N THR A 150 32.55 7.09 -18.95
CA THR A 150 31.88 6.01 -18.20
C THR A 150 32.77 5.49 -17.07
N ARG A 151 34.07 5.29 -17.32
CA ARG A 151 35.03 4.89 -16.28
C ARG A 151 35.19 5.96 -15.20
N MET A 152 35.37 7.22 -15.58
CA MET A 152 35.49 8.31 -14.61
C MET A 152 34.27 8.43 -13.69
N LEU A 153 33.06 8.24 -14.24
CA LEU A 153 31.83 8.19 -13.45
C LEU A 153 31.89 7.07 -12.41
N PHE A 154 32.22 5.85 -12.84
CA PHE A 154 32.35 4.71 -11.94
C PHE A 154 33.43 4.93 -10.88
N GLU A 155 34.61 5.41 -11.26
CA GLU A 155 35.71 5.72 -10.33
C GLU A 155 35.27 6.74 -9.26
N LYS A 156 34.62 7.83 -9.67
CA LYS A 156 34.14 8.86 -8.74
C LYS A 156 33.09 8.31 -7.78
N MET A 157 32.21 7.42 -8.25
CA MET A 157 31.21 6.75 -7.41
C MET A 157 31.80 5.64 -6.53
N LYS A 158 32.99 5.13 -6.82
CA LYS A 158 33.73 4.22 -5.93
C LYS A 158 34.61 4.99 -4.93
N GLY A 159 34.79 6.31 -5.11
CA GLY A 159 35.59 7.16 -4.23
C GLY A 159 34.97 7.39 -2.85
N SER A 160 35.80 7.79 -1.89
CA SER A 160 35.43 7.99 -0.48
C SER A 160 34.23 8.92 -0.28
N THR A 161 34.19 10.05 -0.99
CA THR A 161 33.07 11.02 -0.91
C THR A 161 31.72 10.36 -1.21
N PHE A 162 31.66 9.50 -2.23
CA PHE A 162 30.42 8.81 -2.58
C PHE A 162 30.12 7.64 -1.65
N VAL A 163 31.14 6.91 -1.20
CA VAL A 163 30.98 5.85 -0.20
C VAL A 163 30.40 6.41 1.10
N THR A 164 30.98 7.48 1.64
CA THR A 164 30.47 8.15 2.86
C THR A 164 29.04 8.67 2.67
N PHE A 165 28.71 9.17 1.49
CA PHE A 165 27.33 9.51 1.15
C PHE A 165 26.38 8.32 1.26
N LEU A 166 26.74 7.15 0.72
CA LEU A 166 25.93 5.95 0.81
C LEU A 166 25.80 5.45 2.26
N GLU A 167 26.87 5.55 3.07
CA GLU A 167 26.83 5.20 4.49
C GLU A 167 25.85 6.10 5.25
N GLN A 168 25.94 7.43 5.06
CA GLN A 168 25.00 8.38 5.66
C GLN A 168 23.56 8.17 5.18
N LEU A 169 23.36 7.92 3.88
CA LEU A 169 22.05 7.66 3.29
C LEU A 169 21.42 6.39 3.89
N SER A 170 22.15 5.27 3.81
CA SER A 170 21.64 3.95 4.17
C SER A 170 21.65 3.67 5.67
N GLY A 171 22.58 4.27 6.41
CA GLY A 171 22.88 3.90 7.79
C GLY A 171 23.67 2.59 7.91
N ILE A 172 24.30 2.14 6.83
CA ILE A 172 25.20 0.98 6.82
C ILE A 172 26.62 1.51 6.74
N ASP A 173 27.40 1.33 7.80
CA ASP A 173 28.80 1.76 7.87
C ASP A 173 29.76 0.71 7.29
N GLY A 174 30.95 1.14 6.90
CA GLY A 174 32.04 0.27 6.43
C GLY A 174 31.82 -0.24 5.01
N LEU A 175 31.19 0.56 4.14
CA LEU A 175 30.92 0.16 2.76
C LEU A 175 32.20 0.08 1.93
N ILE A 176 32.37 -1.03 1.21
CA ILE A 176 33.49 -1.35 0.33
C ILE A 176 32.96 -1.43 -1.10
N PRO A 177 33.35 -0.52 -2.01
CA PRO A 177 32.91 -0.56 -3.41
C PRO A 177 33.49 -1.78 -4.16
N ASP A 178 32.74 -2.34 -5.11
CA ASP A 178 33.25 -3.41 -5.99
C ASP A 178 34.37 -2.92 -6.93
N PRO A 179 35.62 -3.40 -6.83
CA PRO A 179 36.66 -3.02 -7.78
C PRO A 179 36.53 -3.76 -9.12
N HIS A 180 35.76 -4.85 -9.21
CA HIS A 180 35.77 -5.75 -10.38
C HIS A 180 34.42 -5.88 -11.09
N PHE A 181 33.46 -5.02 -10.75
CA PHE A 181 32.14 -4.97 -11.36
C PHE A 181 31.40 -6.33 -11.40
N ARG A 182 31.53 -7.17 -10.36
CA ARG A 182 30.98 -8.52 -10.39
C ARG A 182 29.45 -8.48 -10.43
N GLY A 183 28.90 -8.73 -11.63
CA GLY A 183 27.46 -8.64 -11.91
C GLY A 183 26.91 -7.22 -12.01
N SER A 184 27.79 -6.20 -12.04
CA SER A 184 27.44 -4.78 -12.16
C SER A 184 27.95 -4.24 -13.51
N GLY A 185 28.25 -2.94 -13.63
CA GLY A 185 28.80 -2.35 -14.86
C GLY A 185 27.71 -1.79 -15.77
N ILE A 186 27.90 -1.88 -17.09
CA ILE A 186 26.93 -1.40 -18.08
C ILE A 186 25.97 -2.54 -18.40
N HIS A 187 24.67 -2.31 -18.21
CA HIS A 187 23.62 -3.26 -18.57
C HIS A 187 22.76 -2.70 -19.69
N VAL A 188 22.50 -3.54 -20.69
CA VAL A 188 21.61 -3.22 -21.81
C VAL A 188 20.61 -4.36 -21.99
N THR A 189 19.33 -4.03 -22.07
CA THR A 189 18.26 -4.96 -22.43
C THR A 189 17.70 -4.54 -23.78
N ALA A 190 17.83 -5.42 -24.77
CA ALA A 190 17.33 -5.17 -26.12
C ALA A 190 15.80 -5.41 -26.22
N PRO A 191 15.14 -4.98 -27.32
CA PRO A 191 13.71 -5.19 -27.54
C PRO A 191 13.25 -6.64 -27.34
N GLY A 192 12.13 -6.79 -26.61
CA GLY A 192 11.59 -8.08 -26.16
C GLY A 192 12.35 -8.72 -24.99
N GLY A 193 13.42 -8.11 -24.50
CA GLY A 193 14.18 -8.60 -23.35
C GLY A 193 13.55 -8.24 -22.00
N PHE A 194 13.93 -8.99 -20.96
CA PHE A 194 13.43 -8.81 -19.59
C PHE A 194 14.41 -9.37 -18.55
N LEU A 195 14.17 -9.03 -17.28
CA LEU A 195 14.84 -9.59 -16.11
C LEU A 195 13.78 -9.91 -15.07
N ASN A 196 13.52 -11.20 -14.83
CA ASN A 196 12.51 -11.63 -13.87
C ASN A 196 12.79 -11.11 -12.46
N ILE A 197 11.75 -11.06 -11.63
CA ILE A 197 11.91 -10.62 -10.24
C ILE A 197 12.87 -11.57 -9.52
N HIS A 198 13.85 -10.99 -8.83
CA HIS A 198 14.86 -11.73 -8.10
C HIS A 198 15.38 -10.96 -6.90
N ALA A 199 15.98 -11.68 -5.95
CA ALA A 199 16.98 -11.10 -5.06
C ALA A 199 18.37 -11.45 -5.61
N ASP A 200 19.31 -10.52 -5.51
CA ASP A 200 20.67 -10.70 -5.99
C ASP A 200 21.42 -11.76 -5.19
N PHE A 201 22.52 -12.26 -5.77
CA PHE A 201 23.51 -12.96 -4.95
C PHE A 201 24.13 -11.96 -3.96
N ASN A 202 24.19 -12.36 -2.70
CA ASN A 202 24.65 -11.49 -1.64
C ASN A 202 26.08 -11.75 -1.19
N LYS A 203 26.70 -12.87 -1.58
CA LYS A 203 28.07 -13.22 -1.17
C LYS A 203 29.08 -13.10 -2.29
N TYR A 204 30.08 -12.24 -2.13
CA TYR A 204 31.28 -12.24 -2.95
C TYR A 204 32.33 -13.19 -2.35
N LYS A 205 32.20 -14.50 -2.64
CA LYS A 205 33.06 -15.57 -2.09
C LYS A 205 34.57 -15.31 -2.17
N LYS A 206 35.06 -14.72 -3.28
CA LYS A 206 36.49 -14.40 -3.48
C LYS A 206 37.08 -13.52 -2.36
N PHE A 207 36.29 -12.59 -1.83
CA PHE A 207 36.73 -11.65 -0.79
C PHE A 207 35.99 -11.84 0.54
N ASN A 208 35.11 -12.84 0.61
CA ASN A 208 34.22 -13.08 1.75
C ASN A 208 33.33 -11.88 2.12
N LEU A 209 33.02 -11.00 1.17
CA LEU A 209 32.24 -9.78 1.42
C LEU A 209 30.75 -9.99 1.13
N ASP A 210 29.90 -9.27 1.86
CA ASP A 210 28.45 -9.33 1.78
C ASP A 210 27.90 -8.08 1.10
N ARG A 211 27.11 -8.23 0.02
CA ARG A 211 26.51 -7.12 -0.72
C ARG A 211 25.47 -6.43 0.15
N ARG A 212 25.55 -5.09 0.22
CA ARG A 212 24.72 -4.26 1.10
C ARG A 212 23.91 -3.24 0.35
N VAL A 213 24.50 -2.57 -0.63
CA VAL A 213 23.88 -1.44 -1.33
C VAL A 213 24.05 -1.61 -2.83
N ASN A 214 22.94 -1.48 -3.54
CA ASN A 214 22.90 -1.43 -4.99
C ASN A 214 22.59 -0.01 -5.45
N VAL A 215 23.30 0.42 -6.49
CA VAL A 215 23.13 1.73 -7.12
C VAL A 215 22.91 1.54 -8.61
N PHE A 216 21.80 2.05 -9.14
CA PHE A 216 21.48 2.05 -10.56
C PHE A 216 21.32 3.46 -11.10
N ILE A 217 21.89 3.74 -12.29
CA ILE A 217 21.67 4.98 -13.04
C ILE A 217 21.04 4.60 -14.38
N PHE A 218 19.92 5.22 -14.71
CA PHE A 218 19.25 5.01 -15.99
C PHE A 218 19.66 6.04 -17.03
N LEU A 219 19.87 5.57 -18.27
CA LEU A 219 20.37 6.36 -19.39
C LEU A 219 19.37 6.38 -20.55
N ASN A 220 18.06 6.42 -20.27
CA ASN A 220 17.03 6.30 -21.31
C ASN A 220 16.30 7.63 -21.52
N GLU A 221 16.68 8.36 -22.55
CA GLU A 221 16.07 9.66 -22.91
C GLU A 221 14.62 9.49 -23.37
N ASP A 222 13.76 10.46 -23.05
CA ASP A 222 12.36 10.48 -23.48
C ASP A 222 11.64 9.13 -23.29
N TRP A 223 11.96 8.43 -22.21
CA TRP A 223 11.38 7.13 -21.89
C TRP A 223 10.01 7.34 -21.25
N ARG A 224 8.96 6.82 -21.89
CA ARG A 224 7.58 6.97 -21.44
C ARG A 224 7.08 5.70 -20.77
N ASP A 225 5.93 5.80 -20.12
CA ASP A 225 5.35 4.68 -19.40
C ASP A 225 5.09 3.47 -20.31
N GLU A 226 4.68 3.74 -21.56
CA GLU A 226 4.37 2.73 -22.57
C GLU A 226 5.61 2.02 -23.11
N ASP A 227 6.81 2.60 -22.95
CA ASP A 227 8.07 1.96 -23.33
C ASP A 227 8.44 0.81 -22.37
N GLY A 228 7.73 0.66 -21.26
CA GLY A 228 7.88 -0.46 -20.33
C GLY A 228 9.25 -0.47 -19.62
N GLY A 229 9.72 -1.66 -19.24
CA GLY A 229 11.05 -1.84 -18.63
C GLY A 229 11.21 -1.24 -17.24
N HIS A 230 10.10 -0.99 -16.54
CA HIS A 230 10.09 -0.45 -15.19
C HIS A 230 10.84 -1.37 -14.22
N LEU A 231 11.65 -0.77 -13.35
CA LEU A 231 12.18 -1.47 -12.20
C LEU A 231 11.04 -1.61 -11.17
N GLU A 232 10.63 -2.83 -10.92
CA GLU A 232 9.62 -3.17 -9.93
C GLU A 232 10.30 -3.61 -8.62
N LEU A 233 9.78 -3.14 -7.48
CA LEU A 233 10.21 -3.59 -6.14
C LEU A 233 9.04 -4.28 -5.45
N TRP A 234 9.27 -5.53 -5.02
CA TRP A 234 8.25 -6.42 -4.51
C TRP A 234 8.41 -6.73 -3.02
N SER A 235 7.27 -7.00 -2.36
CA SER A 235 7.25 -7.44 -0.96
C SER A 235 7.94 -8.79 -0.76
N LYS A 236 8.43 -9.06 0.45
CA LYS A 236 9.08 -10.33 0.83
C LYS A 236 8.21 -11.57 0.55
N ASP A 237 6.88 -11.45 0.63
CA ASP A 237 5.94 -12.54 0.35
C ASP A 237 5.57 -12.66 -1.14
N MET A 238 6.14 -11.82 -2.02
CA MET A 238 5.90 -11.75 -3.46
C MET A 238 4.44 -11.48 -3.85
N ARG A 239 3.61 -10.99 -2.92
CA ARG A 239 2.17 -10.76 -3.16
C ARG A 239 1.86 -9.35 -3.65
N SER A 240 2.81 -8.43 -3.54
CA SER A 240 2.55 -7.04 -3.84
C SER A 240 3.76 -6.32 -4.41
N CYS A 241 3.51 -5.57 -5.46
CA CYS A 241 4.46 -4.62 -6.02
C CYS A 241 4.25 -3.27 -5.34
N HIS A 242 5.26 -2.80 -4.62
CA HIS A 242 5.20 -1.55 -3.87
C HIS A 242 5.71 -0.35 -4.68
N GLN A 243 6.61 -0.59 -5.64
CA GLN A 243 7.20 0.45 -6.46
C GLN A 243 7.33 -0.01 -7.91
N ARG A 244 7.02 0.90 -8.83
CA ARG A 244 7.22 0.76 -10.27
C ARG A 244 7.97 1.99 -10.76
N ILE A 245 9.27 1.84 -11.01
CA ILE A 245 10.17 2.95 -11.26
C ILE A 245 10.48 3.00 -12.76
N LEU A 246 10.02 4.06 -13.41
CA LEU A 246 10.31 4.33 -14.82
C LEU A 246 11.82 4.53 -14.99
N PRO A 247 12.49 3.83 -15.92
CA PRO A 247 13.94 3.91 -16.07
C PRO A 247 14.35 5.15 -16.87
N ALA A 248 13.89 6.33 -16.46
CA ALA A 248 14.12 7.60 -17.16
C ALA A 248 15.59 8.06 -17.07
N PHE A 249 16.04 8.83 -18.06
CA PHE A 249 17.38 9.41 -18.08
C PHE A 249 17.73 10.18 -16.80
N ASN A 250 18.97 10.04 -16.32
CA ASN A 250 19.50 10.70 -15.12
C ASN A 250 18.73 10.36 -13.81
N ARG A 251 17.99 9.25 -13.82
CA ARG A 251 17.39 8.69 -12.62
C ARG A 251 18.37 7.76 -11.92
N LEU A 252 18.71 8.12 -10.69
CA LEU A 252 19.48 7.33 -9.75
C LEU A 252 18.53 6.56 -8.83
N VAL A 253 18.70 5.25 -8.71
CA VAL A 253 18.01 4.41 -7.74
C VAL A 253 19.05 3.78 -6.83
N VAL A 254 18.85 3.92 -5.52
CA VAL A 254 19.70 3.27 -4.50
C VAL A 254 18.82 2.42 -3.62
N PHE A 255 19.22 1.19 -3.31
CA PHE A 255 18.48 0.32 -2.39
C PHE A 255 19.40 -0.63 -1.63
N SER A 256 18.92 -1.08 -0.46
CA SER A 256 19.61 -2.06 0.36
C SER A 256 19.35 -3.47 -0.16
N SER A 257 20.41 -4.25 -0.32
CA SER A 257 20.38 -5.62 -0.85
C SER A 257 20.26 -6.61 0.30
N THR A 258 19.29 -7.52 0.23
CA THR A 258 19.00 -8.59 1.22
C THR A 258 18.54 -9.85 0.48
N ASP A 259 18.34 -10.97 1.17
CA ASP A 259 17.84 -12.20 0.51
C ASP A 259 16.39 -12.08 0.03
N PHE A 260 15.71 -11.01 0.41
CA PHE A 260 14.33 -10.72 0.06
C PHE A 260 14.14 -9.29 -0.49
N SER A 261 15.21 -8.64 -0.96
CA SER A 261 15.12 -7.38 -1.71
C SER A 261 14.71 -7.66 -3.15
N TYR A 262 13.49 -8.16 -3.34
CA TYR A 262 12.99 -8.64 -4.62
C TYR A 262 12.74 -7.50 -5.61
N HIS A 263 13.43 -7.55 -6.74
CA HIS A 263 13.34 -6.53 -7.77
C HIS A 263 13.57 -7.10 -9.18
N GLY A 264 13.17 -6.37 -10.21
CA GLY A 264 13.41 -6.75 -11.60
C GLY A 264 12.62 -5.90 -12.58
N HIS A 265 12.69 -6.21 -13.87
CA HIS A 265 11.77 -5.70 -14.89
C HIS A 265 11.21 -6.91 -15.65
N PRO A 266 10.20 -7.60 -15.09
CA PRO A 266 9.82 -8.94 -15.52
C PRO A 266 9.07 -8.96 -16.86
N HIS A 267 8.70 -7.79 -17.38
CA HIS A 267 7.95 -7.67 -18.62
C HIS A 267 8.89 -7.40 -19.81
N PRO A 268 8.74 -8.15 -20.92
CA PRO A 268 9.44 -7.87 -22.16
C PRO A 268 9.27 -6.43 -22.62
N LEU A 269 10.36 -5.80 -23.07
CA LEU A 269 10.30 -4.46 -23.65
C LEU A 269 9.40 -4.48 -24.91
N PRO A 270 8.31 -3.69 -24.96
CA PRO A 270 7.34 -3.73 -26.05
C PRO A 270 7.81 -2.99 -27.32
N GLY A 271 8.68 -1.99 -27.16
CA GLY A 271 9.12 -1.11 -28.24
C GLY A 271 10.47 -1.51 -28.85
N PRO A 272 10.91 -0.79 -29.91
CA PRO A 272 12.15 -1.07 -30.63
C PRO A 272 13.40 -0.54 -29.90
N ARG A 273 13.24 0.13 -28.77
CA ARG A 273 14.32 0.80 -28.03
C ARG A 273 14.94 -0.14 -27.01
N SER A 274 16.24 0.00 -26.78
CA SER A 274 16.97 -0.74 -25.75
C SER A 274 16.94 0.01 -24.41
N ARG A 275 16.69 -0.70 -23.32
CA ARG A 275 16.79 -0.16 -21.94
C ARG A 275 18.25 -0.23 -21.47
N ARG A 276 18.82 0.90 -21.08
CA ARG A 276 20.22 1.05 -20.65
C ARG A 276 20.29 1.50 -19.19
N SER A 277 21.21 0.89 -18.43
CA SER A 277 21.51 1.30 -17.06
C SER A 277 22.97 1.04 -16.70
N LEU A 278 23.50 1.83 -15.78
CA LEU A 278 24.77 1.59 -15.09
C LEU A 278 24.47 1.03 -13.69
N ALA A 279 25.23 0.03 -13.26
CA ALA A 279 25.08 -0.59 -11.94
C ALA A 279 26.40 -0.59 -11.17
N LEU A 280 26.33 -0.27 -9.87
CA LEU A 280 27.42 -0.44 -8.90
C LEU A 280 26.91 -1.13 -7.64
N TYR A 281 27.78 -1.92 -7.02
CA TYR A 281 27.50 -2.62 -5.77
C TYR A 281 28.54 -2.29 -4.71
N TYR A 282 28.07 -2.22 -3.46
CA TYR A 282 28.88 -1.94 -2.29
C TYR A 282 28.63 -3.02 -1.25
N TYR A 283 29.70 -3.42 -0.57
CA TYR A 283 29.73 -4.57 0.31
C TYR A 283 30.18 -4.19 1.71
N THR A 284 30.00 -5.06 2.69
CA THR A 284 30.64 -5.00 4.01
C THR A 284 31.30 -6.34 4.31
N ASN A 285 32.14 -6.36 5.34
CA ASN A 285 32.59 -7.61 5.94
C ASN A 285 31.54 -8.08 6.97
N GLY A 286 30.66 -8.99 6.56
CA GLY A 286 29.55 -9.45 7.39
C GLY A 286 28.27 -8.65 7.16
N ARG A 287 27.17 -9.17 7.69
CA ARG A 287 25.84 -8.56 7.66
C ARG A 287 24.96 -9.03 8.83
N PRO A 288 23.89 -8.31 9.18
CA PRO A 288 22.92 -8.79 10.16
C PRO A 288 22.21 -10.06 9.68
N SER A 289 22.04 -11.05 10.57
CA SER A 289 21.36 -12.32 10.27
C SER A 289 19.91 -12.15 9.85
N SER A 290 19.23 -11.11 10.34
CA SER A 290 17.85 -10.77 9.99
C SER A 290 17.63 -10.44 8.52
N GLU A 291 18.70 -10.15 7.79
CA GLU A 291 18.66 -9.85 6.35
C GLU A 291 18.85 -11.09 5.47
N CYS A 292 19.07 -12.24 6.09
CA CYS A 292 19.33 -13.51 5.44
C CYS A 292 18.16 -14.48 5.63
N THR A 293 17.97 -15.39 4.68
CA THR A 293 16.96 -16.45 4.77
C THR A 293 17.37 -17.44 5.84
N ASP A 294 16.43 -17.83 6.71
CA ASP A 294 16.67 -18.72 7.85
C ASP A 294 17.85 -18.29 8.76
N GLU A 295 18.17 -16.99 8.77
CA GLU A 295 19.29 -16.39 9.49
C GLU A 295 20.69 -16.88 9.06
N ASP A 296 20.80 -17.54 7.90
CA ASP A 296 22.06 -18.03 7.32
C ASP A 296 22.65 -17.07 6.28
N CYS A 297 23.71 -16.36 6.65
CA CYS A 297 24.42 -15.42 5.78
C CYS A 297 25.69 -16.00 5.14
N SER A 298 25.92 -17.31 5.20
CA SER A 298 27.11 -17.96 4.62
C SER A 298 27.24 -17.70 3.11
N GLY A 299 26.10 -17.53 2.43
CA GLY A 299 26.02 -17.48 0.97
C GLY A 299 26.18 -18.84 0.29
N ASP A 300 26.17 -19.93 1.07
CA ASP A 300 26.15 -21.30 0.55
C ASP A 300 24.72 -21.79 0.26
N GLY A 301 23.71 -21.09 0.80
CA GLY A 301 22.29 -21.38 0.60
C GLY A 301 21.71 -20.90 -0.74
N HIS A 302 22.29 -19.89 -1.41
CA HIS A 302 21.80 -19.41 -2.71
C HIS A 302 22.75 -18.49 -3.50
N SER A 303 22.47 -18.33 -4.80
CA SER A 303 23.02 -17.29 -5.66
C SER A 303 21.96 -16.22 -5.96
N THR A 304 21.62 -15.95 -7.21
CA THR A 304 20.46 -15.13 -7.55
C THR A 304 19.17 -15.91 -7.30
N LEU A 305 18.25 -15.35 -6.52
CA LEU A 305 16.98 -15.97 -6.15
C LEU A 305 15.84 -15.46 -7.03
N PHE A 306 15.56 -16.12 -8.14
CA PHE A 306 14.41 -15.78 -8.98
C PHE A 306 13.09 -16.16 -8.29
N GLN A 307 12.15 -15.24 -8.31
CA GLN A 307 10.82 -15.39 -7.72
C GLN A 307 9.73 -15.04 -8.72
N LYS A 308 8.56 -15.63 -8.53
CA LYS A 308 7.35 -15.28 -9.29
C LYS A 308 6.37 -14.57 -8.37
N PRO A 309 5.81 -13.42 -8.80
CA PRO A 309 4.68 -12.79 -8.13
C PRO A 309 3.53 -13.77 -7.86
N PHE A 310 2.89 -13.63 -6.70
CA PHE A 310 1.75 -14.45 -6.30
C PHE A 310 0.45 -13.64 -6.33
N GLY A 311 -0.49 -14.03 -7.21
CA GLY A 311 -1.85 -13.48 -7.24
C GLY A 311 -2.05 -12.23 -8.11
N CYS A 312 -1.00 -11.68 -8.69
CA CYS A 312 -1.04 -10.69 -9.77
C CYS A 312 0.16 -10.88 -10.70
N GLU A 313 -0.01 -10.57 -11.98
CA GLU A 313 1.05 -10.73 -12.98
C GLU A 313 1.77 -9.42 -13.26
N ARG A 314 1.08 -8.27 -13.16
CA ARG A 314 1.65 -6.95 -13.40
C ARG A 314 1.56 -6.08 -12.16
N CYS A 315 2.61 -5.29 -11.92
CA CYS A 315 2.64 -4.34 -10.81
C CYS A 315 1.44 -3.35 -10.83
N GLU A 316 0.96 -3.00 -12.01
CA GLU A 316 -0.17 -2.08 -12.23
C GLU A 316 -1.54 -2.67 -11.84
N ASP A 317 -1.64 -3.99 -11.71
CA ASP A 317 -2.91 -4.67 -11.41
C ASP A 317 -3.49 -4.13 -10.09
N ALA A 318 -4.80 -3.84 -10.06
CA ALA A 318 -5.45 -3.29 -8.87
C ALA A 318 -5.32 -4.22 -7.64
N THR A 319 -5.19 -5.53 -7.86
CA THR A 319 -4.92 -6.54 -6.82
C THR A 319 -3.52 -6.41 -6.22
N CYS A 320 -2.53 -5.99 -7.02
CA CYS A 320 -1.14 -5.76 -6.63
C CYS A 320 -0.98 -4.47 -5.80
N ARG A 321 -1.72 -3.40 -6.16
CA ARG A 321 -1.72 -2.11 -5.42
C ARG A 321 -2.34 -2.17 -4.02
N ALA A 322 -3.19 -3.17 -3.77
CA ALA A 322 -3.97 -3.28 -2.53
C ALA A 322 -3.12 -3.43 -1.25
N TYR A 323 -1.84 -3.81 -1.33
CA TYR A 323 -0.99 -4.01 -0.14
C TYR A 323 -0.39 -2.71 0.42
N ALA A 324 -0.19 -1.69 -0.41
CA ALA A 324 0.23 -0.36 0.06
C ALA A 324 -0.82 0.26 1.01
N GLU A 325 -2.11 0.03 0.73
CA GLU A 325 -3.21 0.39 1.64
C GLU A 325 -3.18 -0.43 2.94
N VAL A 326 -2.82 -1.72 2.88
CA VAL A 326 -2.74 -2.59 4.05
C VAL A 326 -1.64 -2.18 5.03
N VAL A 327 -0.51 -1.64 4.55
CA VAL A 327 0.58 -1.16 5.41
C VAL A 327 0.23 0.17 6.10
N TYR A 328 -0.45 1.10 5.43
CA TYR A 328 -0.99 2.31 6.07
C TYR A 328 -1.97 1.97 7.19
N MET A 329 -2.84 0.98 6.93
CA MET A 329 -3.81 0.47 7.90
C MET A 329 -3.21 -0.33 9.06
N SER A 330 -1.97 -0.83 8.92
CA SER A 330 -1.30 -1.68 9.93
C SER A 330 -0.23 -0.94 10.74
N SER A 331 -0.11 0.38 10.62
CA SER A 331 0.83 1.15 11.43
C SER A 331 0.55 0.98 12.95
N PRO A 332 1.57 0.91 13.82
CA PRO A 332 1.35 0.74 15.27
C PRO A 332 0.44 1.80 15.89
N ARG A 333 0.47 3.03 15.36
CA ARG A 333 -0.39 4.14 15.80
C ARG A 333 -1.85 3.92 15.41
N VAL A 334 -2.10 3.53 14.15
CA VAL A 334 -3.46 3.22 13.67
C VAL A 334 -4.03 2.02 14.42
N ASN A 335 -3.24 0.96 14.64
CA ASN A 335 -3.68 -0.20 15.42
C ASN A 335 -4.04 0.17 16.87
N SER A 336 -3.23 1.01 17.52
CA SER A 336 -3.50 1.49 18.88
C SER A 336 -4.78 2.32 18.95
N TRP A 337 -4.99 3.21 17.97
CA TRP A 337 -6.21 3.99 17.83
C TRP A 337 -7.45 3.12 17.62
N LEU A 338 -7.38 2.15 16.70
CA LEU A 338 -8.49 1.24 16.44
C LEU A 338 -8.85 0.40 17.67
N ARG A 339 -7.86 -0.08 18.43
CA ARG A 339 -8.09 -0.80 19.70
C ARG A 339 -8.77 0.10 20.73
N PHE A 340 -8.33 1.35 20.86
CA PHE A 340 -8.96 2.33 21.73
C PHE A 340 -10.42 2.57 21.35
N CYS A 341 -10.72 2.90 20.08
CA CYS A 341 -12.09 3.09 19.61
C CYS A 341 -12.95 1.85 19.85
N ASN A 342 -12.45 0.66 19.53
CA ASN A 342 -13.17 -0.59 19.76
C ASN A 342 -13.45 -0.84 21.26
N ALA A 343 -12.49 -0.54 22.14
CA ALA A 343 -12.68 -0.69 23.59
C ALA A 343 -13.74 0.28 24.13
N VAL A 344 -13.67 1.56 23.75
CA VAL A 344 -14.64 2.58 24.18
C VAL A 344 -16.04 2.23 23.68
N THR A 345 -16.18 1.82 22.41
CA THR A 345 -17.47 1.39 21.87
C THR A 345 -17.99 0.15 22.59
N ALA A 346 -17.16 -0.86 22.85
CA ALA A 346 -17.56 -2.06 23.58
C ALA A 346 -18.05 -1.74 25.00
N LEU A 347 -17.34 -0.87 25.73
CA LEU A 347 -17.72 -0.46 27.09
C LEU A 347 -19.03 0.33 27.11
N SER A 348 -19.27 1.17 26.10
CA SER A 348 -20.54 1.91 25.98
C SER A 348 -21.75 0.97 25.80
N TRP A 349 -21.62 -0.07 24.98
CA TRP A 349 -22.67 -1.09 24.83
C TRP A 349 -22.78 -2.01 26.05
N LEU A 350 -21.68 -2.30 26.74
CA LEU A 350 -21.71 -3.08 27.98
C LEU A 350 -22.47 -2.34 29.08
N ALA A 351 -22.32 -1.01 29.15
CA ALA A 351 -23.10 -0.17 30.07
C ALA A 351 -24.62 -0.30 29.80
N VAL A 352 -25.04 -0.36 28.53
CA VAL A 352 -26.46 -0.63 28.17
C VAL A 352 -26.91 -1.99 28.69
N VAL A 353 -26.09 -3.04 28.56
CA VAL A 353 -26.40 -4.37 29.12
C VAL A 353 -26.56 -4.31 30.63
N LEU A 354 -25.69 -3.58 31.34
CA LEU A 354 -25.78 -3.43 32.79
C LEU A 354 -27.06 -2.69 33.22
N VAL A 355 -27.45 -1.64 32.49
CA VAL A 355 -28.72 -0.94 32.74
C VAL A 355 -29.92 -1.88 32.59
N LEU A 356 -29.90 -2.73 31.55
CA LEU A 356 -30.96 -3.73 31.31
C LEU A 356 -31.03 -4.79 32.42
N LEU A 357 -29.91 -5.18 33.02
CA LEU A 357 -29.87 -6.21 34.08
C LEU A 357 -30.32 -5.68 35.44
N VAL A 358 -30.12 -4.40 35.72
CA VAL A 358 -30.32 -3.81 37.06
C VAL A 358 -31.74 -3.26 37.27
N LYS A 359 -32.50 -2.94 36.21
CA LYS A 359 -33.74 -2.14 36.34
C LYS A 359 -35.00 -2.84 35.82
N LYS A 360 -36.08 -2.75 36.62
CA LYS A 360 -37.30 -3.59 36.50
C LYS A 360 -38.61 -2.81 36.22
N ASN A 361 -38.59 -1.46 36.17
CA ASN A 361 -39.80 -0.61 36.03
C ASN A 361 -39.68 0.43 34.89
N ASP A 362 -40.83 0.84 34.33
CA ASP A 362 -40.97 1.71 33.13
C ASP A 362 -40.28 3.08 33.22
N ASP A 363 -40.39 3.79 34.35
CA ASP A 363 -39.75 5.12 34.54
C ASP A 363 -38.23 5.07 34.38
N SER A 364 -37.64 3.89 34.62
CA SER A 364 -36.22 3.67 34.47
C SER A 364 -35.77 3.56 33.01
N CYS A 365 -36.68 3.25 32.09
CA CYS A 365 -36.37 3.04 30.69
C CYS A 365 -36.01 4.38 30.03
N GLU A 366 -36.89 5.38 30.18
CA GLU A 366 -36.67 6.72 29.63
C GLU A 366 -35.54 7.48 30.32
N THR A 367 -35.35 7.28 31.63
CA THR A 367 -34.34 8.00 32.41
C THR A 367 -32.93 7.42 32.32
N HIS A 368 -32.79 6.13 32.02
CA HIS A 368 -31.46 5.47 32.00
C HIS A 368 -31.19 4.67 30.74
N LEU A 369 -32.14 3.87 30.24
CA LEU A 369 -31.89 3.00 29.09
C LEU A 369 -31.73 3.82 27.81
N THR A 370 -32.72 4.66 27.48
CA THR A 370 -32.70 5.49 26.26
C THR A 370 -31.47 6.41 26.18
N PRO A 371 -31.07 7.14 27.25
CA PRO A 371 -29.83 7.91 27.23
C PRO A 371 -28.59 7.03 26.99
N SER A 372 -28.52 5.86 27.63
CA SER A 372 -27.37 4.95 27.48
C SER A 372 -27.27 4.39 26.04
N VAL A 373 -28.39 4.02 25.43
CA VAL A 373 -28.45 3.55 24.04
C VAL A 373 -28.01 4.66 23.09
N ARG A 374 -28.47 5.89 23.30
CA ARG A 374 -28.07 7.05 22.46
C ARG A 374 -26.59 7.35 22.56
N VAL A 375 -25.99 7.27 23.76
CA VAL A 375 -24.54 7.42 23.95
C VAL A 375 -23.79 6.30 23.20
N ALA A 376 -24.23 5.05 23.32
CA ALA A 376 -23.59 3.92 22.64
C ALA A 376 -23.67 4.03 21.11
N LEU A 377 -24.80 4.51 20.58
CA LEU A 377 -24.97 4.81 19.15
C LEU A 377 -24.05 5.94 18.69
N ALA A 378 -23.92 7.02 19.47
CA ALA A 378 -23.02 8.13 19.15
C ALA A 378 -21.54 7.69 19.14
N VAL A 379 -21.12 6.92 20.15
CA VAL A 379 -19.76 6.36 20.25
C VAL A 379 -19.47 5.39 19.09
N SER A 380 -20.48 4.63 18.66
CA SER A 380 -20.36 3.76 17.48
C SER A 380 -20.05 4.53 16.18
N GLY A 381 -20.23 5.86 16.18
CA GLY A 381 -19.81 6.76 15.09
C GLY A 381 -18.30 6.72 14.79
N PHE A 382 -17.45 6.26 15.71
CA PHE A 382 -16.04 5.99 15.43
C PHE A 382 -15.86 5.01 14.26
N GLU A 383 -16.75 4.02 14.11
CA GLU A 383 -16.67 3.06 13.00
C GLU A 383 -16.81 3.77 11.65
N PHE A 384 -17.69 4.78 11.57
CA PHE A 384 -17.87 5.57 10.35
C PHE A 384 -16.65 6.46 10.08
N ILE A 385 -16.16 7.18 11.08
CA ILE A 385 -14.97 8.03 10.95
C ILE A 385 -13.77 7.19 10.49
N ASN A 386 -13.54 6.04 11.13
CA ASN A 386 -12.45 5.14 10.77
C ASN A 386 -12.61 4.54 9.36
N ALA A 387 -13.85 4.34 8.88
CA ALA A 387 -14.09 3.92 7.50
C ALA A 387 -13.81 5.05 6.50
N VAL A 388 -14.26 6.28 6.77
CA VAL A 388 -14.06 7.45 5.89
C VAL A 388 -12.58 7.81 5.76
N VAL A 389 -11.85 7.77 6.86
CA VAL A 389 -10.40 8.06 6.90
C VAL A 389 -9.57 6.91 6.30
N GLY A 390 -10.18 5.74 6.07
CA GLY A 390 -9.51 4.57 5.48
C GLY A 390 -8.70 3.74 6.48
N PHE A 391 -8.92 3.90 7.79
CA PHE A 391 -8.31 3.05 8.81
C PHE A 391 -8.93 1.65 8.88
N THR A 392 -10.13 1.45 8.33
CA THR A 392 -10.78 0.12 8.25
C THR A 392 -11.19 -0.22 6.81
N ARG A 393 -11.34 -1.52 6.52
CA ARG A 393 -11.78 -2.01 5.18
C ARG A 393 -13.30 -1.88 4.97
N SER A 394 -14.00 -1.31 5.94
CA SER A 394 -15.45 -1.15 5.89
C SER A 394 -15.82 -0.09 4.85
N LYS A 395 -16.87 -0.35 4.05
CA LYS A 395 -17.36 0.65 3.10
C LYS A 395 -18.08 1.77 3.86
N PRO A 396 -17.64 3.04 3.78
CA PRO A 396 -18.20 4.12 4.61
C PRO A 396 -19.71 4.26 4.50
N TRP A 397 -20.25 4.13 3.28
CA TRP A 397 -21.69 4.24 3.05
C TRP A 397 -22.50 3.12 3.74
N GLN A 398 -21.94 1.91 3.87
CA GLN A 398 -22.63 0.79 4.54
C GLN A 398 -22.68 1.03 6.05
N VAL A 399 -21.57 1.49 6.63
CA VAL A 399 -21.48 1.82 8.05
C VAL A 399 -22.44 2.97 8.37
N PHE A 400 -22.44 4.01 7.53
CA PHE A 400 -23.34 5.14 7.67
C PHE A 400 -24.82 4.74 7.60
N LEU A 401 -25.19 3.94 6.59
CA LEU A 401 -26.57 3.48 6.42
C LEU A 401 -27.04 2.71 7.67
N PHE A 402 -26.23 1.76 8.15
CA PHE A 402 -26.57 0.96 9.32
C PHE A 402 -26.70 1.81 10.60
N ALA A 403 -25.74 2.72 10.84
CA ALA A 403 -25.79 3.62 11.99
C ALA A 403 -27.00 4.58 11.94
N SER A 404 -27.31 5.09 10.74
CA SER A 404 -28.43 6.02 10.53
C SER A 404 -29.78 5.33 10.76
N VAL A 405 -29.94 4.09 10.29
CA VAL A 405 -31.17 3.31 10.51
C VAL A 405 -31.39 3.06 11.99
N ARG A 406 -30.37 2.59 12.72
CA ARG A 406 -30.46 2.30 14.16
C ARG A 406 -30.75 3.55 14.99
N THR A 407 -30.07 4.65 14.67
CA THR A 407 -30.33 5.96 15.29
C THR A 407 -31.73 6.46 14.96
N GLY A 408 -32.19 6.21 13.73
CA GLY A 408 -33.54 6.53 13.28
C GLY A 408 -34.63 5.79 14.07
N VAL A 409 -34.46 4.48 14.27
CA VAL A 409 -35.36 3.67 15.10
C VAL A 409 -35.40 4.22 16.53
N GLU A 410 -34.24 4.47 17.13
CA GLU A 410 -34.17 4.93 18.52
C GLU A 410 -34.78 6.33 18.74
N LEU A 411 -34.59 7.26 17.79
CA LEU A 411 -35.06 8.64 17.94
C LEU A 411 -36.51 8.84 17.51
N TRP A 412 -37.01 8.07 16.54
CA TRP A 412 -38.29 8.33 15.89
C TRP A 412 -39.31 7.21 16.07
N VAL A 413 -38.88 5.96 16.22
CA VAL A 413 -39.77 4.80 16.33
C VAL A 413 -39.97 4.42 17.78
N THR A 414 -38.91 4.38 18.60
CA THR A 414 -39.00 4.07 20.03
C THR A 414 -40.02 4.95 20.77
N PRO A 415 -40.08 6.29 20.56
CA PRO A 415 -41.10 7.12 21.21
C PRO A 415 -42.55 6.82 20.81
N LEU A 416 -42.77 6.18 19.64
CA LEU A 416 -44.11 5.82 19.15
C LEU A 416 -44.55 4.45 19.68
N VAL A 417 -43.60 3.54 19.90
CA VAL A 417 -43.86 2.17 20.40
C VAL A 417 -43.82 2.11 21.94
N GLY A 418 -43.05 3.00 22.57
CA GLY A 418 -42.79 3.04 24.02
C GLY A 418 -41.48 2.32 24.39
N CYS A 419 -40.65 2.97 25.20
CA CYS A 419 -39.34 2.42 25.60
C CYS A 419 -39.46 1.07 26.34
N ALA A 420 -40.43 0.92 27.25
CA ALA A 420 -40.60 -0.32 28.00
C ALA A 420 -41.26 -1.45 27.21
N HIS A 421 -41.63 -1.20 25.95
CA HIS A 421 -42.25 -2.22 25.12
C HIS A 421 -41.31 -3.40 24.91
N VAL A 422 -41.83 -4.62 25.04
CA VAL A 422 -41.05 -5.88 25.00
C VAL A 422 -40.16 -5.98 23.76
N THR A 423 -40.66 -5.51 22.61
CA THR A 423 -39.91 -5.55 21.34
C THR A 423 -38.72 -4.60 21.34
N HIS A 424 -38.84 -3.43 21.97
CA HIS A 424 -37.71 -2.51 22.14
C HIS A 424 -36.67 -3.11 23.09
N LEU A 425 -37.09 -3.60 24.26
CA LEU A 425 -36.17 -4.22 25.23
C LEU A 425 -35.42 -5.42 24.65
N LEU A 426 -36.10 -6.30 23.90
CA LEU A 426 -35.45 -7.42 23.22
C LEU A 426 -34.48 -6.97 22.12
N THR A 427 -34.86 -5.96 21.33
CA THR A 427 -34.02 -5.41 20.25
C THR A 427 -32.75 -4.79 20.82
N VAL A 428 -32.89 -3.93 21.83
CA VAL A 428 -31.76 -3.28 22.51
C VAL A 428 -30.88 -4.31 23.19
N THR A 429 -31.44 -5.33 23.84
CA THR A 429 -30.66 -6.43 24.44
C THR A 429 -29.81 -7.15 23.40
N CYS A 430 -30.40 -7.56 22.28
CA CYS A 430 -29.68 -8.26 21.22
C CYS A 430 -28.55 -7.42 20.65
N TRP A 431 -28.81 -6.14 20.41
CA TRP A 431 -27.81 -5.21 19.89
C TRP A 431 -26.71 -4.90 20.89
N ALA A 432 -27.07 -4.63 22.15
CA ALA A 432 -26.09 -4.29 23.18
C ALA A 432 -25.14 -5.46 23.46
N VAL A 433 -25.66 -6.69 23.56
CA VAL A 433 -24.82 -7.88 23.71
C VAL A 433 -23.99 -8.11 22.43
N GLY A 434 -24.61 -8.01 21.25
CA GLY A 434 -23.96 -8.23 19.97
C GLY A 434 -22.79 -7.26 19.73
N ASP A 435 -23.00 -5.97 19.96
CA ASP A 435 -21.97 -4.94 19.75
C ASP A 435 -20.90 -4.93 20.84
N SER A 436 -21.26 -5.22 22.11
CA SER A 436 -20.27 -5.43 23.18
C SER A 436 -19.28 -6.53 22.80
N ILE A 437 -19.79 -7.66 22.30
CA ILE A 437 -18.97 -8.79 21.85
C ILE A 437 -18.20 -8.41 20.58
N ARG A 438 -18.86 -7.80 19.58
CA ARG A 438 -18.23 -7.44 18.29
C ARG A 438 -17.02 -6.54 18.49
N PHE A 439 -17.19 -5.44 19.21
CA PHE A 439 -16.14 -4.46 19.42
C PHE A 439 -15.12 -4.93 20.47
N GLY A 440 -15.57 -5.58 21.56
CA GLY A 440 -14.67 -6.13 22.57
C GLY A 440 -13.72 -7.19 21.99
N CYS A 441 -14.24 -8.07 21.13
CA CYS A 441 -13.40 -9.07 20.47
C CYS A 441 -12.36 -8.44 19.52
N ASN A 442 -12.70 -7.30 18.89
CA ASN A 442 -11.78 -6.55 18.03
C ASN A 442 -10.75 -5.73 18.82
N ALA A 443 -11.01 -5.40 20.09
CA ALA A 443 -10.03 -4.74 20.94
C ALA A 443 -8.95 -5.72 21.44
N ILE A 444 -9.32 -6.98 21.70
CA ILE A 444 -8.44 -8.03 22.26
C ILE A 444 -7.68 -8.79 21.16
N GLU A 445 -8.28 -8.95 19.97
CA GLU A 445 -7.67 -9.55 18.78
C GLU A 445 -7.10 -10.97 18.91
N ASN A 446 -7.66 -11.84 19.77
CA ASN A 446 -7.22 -13.22 19.90
C ASN A 446 -8.11 -14.23 19.14
N HIS A 447 -7.67 -15.48 19.07
CA HIS A 447 -8.35 -16.52 18.32
C HIS A 447 -9.73 -16.89 18.93
N ALA A 448 -9.83 -16.94 20.26
CA ALA A 448 -11.07 -17.24 20.97
C ALA A 448 -12.11 -16.14 20.77
N SER A 449 -11.70 -14.87 20.79
CA SER A 449 -12.57 -13.71 20.60
C SER A 449 -13.18 -13.70 19.20
N LYS A 450 -12.40 -14.02 18.16
CA LYS A 450 -12.92 -14.18 16.78
C LYS A 450 -13.98 -15.28 16.69
N TRP A 451 -13.76 -16.41 17.37
CA TRP A 451 -14.73 -17.50 17.40
C TRP A 451 -16.05 -17.08 18.07
N VAL A 452 -15.97 -16.42 19.23
CA VAL A 452 -17.16 -15.93 19.96
C VAL A 452 -17.93 -14.94 19.09
N ARG A 453 -17.26 -13.96 18.50
CA ARG A 453 -17.87 -12.97 17.59
C ARG A 453 -18.66 -13.63 16.46
N TYR A 454 -18.06 -14.58 15.75
CA TYR A 454 -18.70 -15.16 14.56
C TYR A 454 -19.81 -16.16 14.87
N ASN A 455 -19.84 -16.77 16.06
CA ASN A 455 -20.94 -17.66 16.45
C ASN A 455 -22.09 -16.89 17.10
N VAL A 456 -21.79 -16.01 18.06
CA VAL A 456 -22.81 -15.21 18.75
C VAL A 456 -23.42 -14.16 17.82
N GLY A 457 -22.60 -13.49 17.01
CA GLY A 457 -23.07 -12.49 16.06
C GLY A 457 -24.06 -13.03 15.03
N CYS A 458 -23.88 -14.28 14.56
CA CYS A 458 -24.82 -14.91 13.63
C CYS A 458 -26.19 -15.20 14.25
N LEU A 459 -26.28 -15.33 15.58
CA LEU A 459 -27.53 -15.55 16.30
C LEU A 459 -28.21 -14.22 16.63
N LEU A 460 -27.47 -13.26 17.18
CA LEU A 460 -28.06 -12.00 17.67
C LEU A 460 -28.45 -11.03 16.56
N PHE A 461 -27.68 -10.99 15.46
CA PHE A 461 -27.93 -10.07 14.35
C PHE A 461 -29.34 -10.19 13.73
N PRO A 462 -29.81 -11.39 13.32
CA PRO A 462 -31.15 -11.50 12.74
C PRO A 462 -32.27 -11.19 13.73
N ILE A 463 -32.07 -11.50 15.02
CA ILE A 463 -33.06 -11.22 16.08
C ILE A 463 -33.18 -9.71 16.29
N GLY A 464 -32.06 -9.00 16.41
CA GLY A 464 -32.05 -7.53 16.53
C GLY A 464 -32.67 -6.85 15.31
N ALA A 465 -32.29 -7.27 14.09
CA ALA A 465 -32.81 -6.70 12.85
C ALA A 465 -34.32 -6.95 12.68
N PHE A 466 -34.81 -8.13 13.06
CA PHE A 466 -36.25 -8.42 13.04
C PHE A 466 -37.00 -7.60 14.10
N GLY A 467 -36.42 -7.42 15.27
CA GLY A 467 -36.97 -6.57 16.33
C GLY A 467 -37.18 -5.13 15.88
N GLU A 468 -36.19 -4.52 15.21
CA GLU A 468 -36.32 -3.19 14.62
C GLU A 468 -37.41 -3.12 13.54
N MET A 469 -37.44 -4.09 12.64
CA MET A 469 -38.47 -4.20 11.61
C MET A 469 -39.88 -4.24 12.23
N TRP A 470 -40.04 -5.01 13.30
CA TRP A 470 -41.29 -5.14 14.01
C TRP A 470 -41.68 -3.86 14.77
N MET A 471 -40.71 -3.16 15.35
CA MET A 471 -40.94 -1.83 15.94
C MET A 471 -41.44 -0.83 14.89
N VAL A 472 -40.84 -0.80 13.70
CA VAL A 472 -41.27 0.08 12.60
C VAL A 472 -42.69 -0.26 12.13
N TYR A 473 -43.00 -1.56 12.04
CA TYR A 473 -44.35 -2.02 11.70
C TYR A 473 -45.38 -1.58 12.75
N THR A 474 -45.09 -1.82 14.03
CA THR A 474 -45.98 -1.46 15.16
C THR A 474 -46.16 0.05 15.33
N ALA A 475 -45.17 0.85 14.95
CA ALA A 475 -45.27 2.31 14.88
C ALA A 475 -46.14 2.84 13.71
N GLY A 476 -46.70 1.95 12.88
CA GLY A 476 -47.62 2.32 11.79
C GLY A 476 -46.96 2.54 10.43
N TYR A 477 -45.74 2.02 10.20
CA TYR A 477 -45.01 2.17 8.93
C TYR A 477 -44.76 0.82 8.22
N PRO A 478 -45.81 0.08 7.82
CA PRO A 478 -45.68 -1.27 7.26
C PRO A 478 -44.90 -1.30 5.94
N PHE A 479 -45.02 -0.28 5.09
CA PHE A 479 -44.25 -0.18 3.85
C PHE A 479 -42.76 0.04 4.10
N ALA A 480 -42.38 0.78 5.15
CA ALA A 480 -40.98 0.95 5.54
C ALA A 480 -40.41 -0.35 6.15
N ALA A 481 -41.21 -1.03 6.99
CA ALA A 481 -40.85 -2.34 7.54
C ALA A 481 -40.64 -3.40 6.44
N ALA A 482 -41.42 -3.37 5.36
CA ALA A 482 -41.25 -4.28 4.22
C ALA A 482 -39.91 -4.12 3.48
N LEU A 483 -39.23 -2.97 3.62
CA LEU A 483 -37.93 -2.71 3.01
C LEU A 483 -36.75 -3.18 3.88
N TRP A 484 -36.97 -3.50 5.17
CA TRP A 484 -35.91 -3.92 6.09
C TRP A 484 -35.07 -5.11 5.57
N PRO A 485 -35.69 -6.18 5.01
CA PRO A 485 -34.95 -7.32 4.44
C PRO A 485 -33.93 -6.94 3.36
N LEU A 486 -34.20 -5.89 2.57
CA LEU A 486 -33.27 -5.43 1.54
C LEU A 486 -31.96 -4.91 2.14
N GLY A 487 -32.02 -4.33 3.34
CA GLY A 487 -30.85 -3.83 4.06
C GLY A 487 -30.09 -4.91 4.83
N PHE A 488 -30.80 -5.72 5.62
CA PHE A 488 -30.12 -6.65 6.55
C PHE A 488 -29.70 -7.98 5.90
N PHE A 489 -30.41 -8.48 4.87
CA PHE A 489 -30.06 -9.77 4.25
C PHE A 489 -28.65 -9.77 3.61
N PRO A 490 -28.23 -8.72 2.86
CA PRO A 490 -26.86 -8.63 2.36
C PRO A 490 -25.81 -8.63 3.48
N LEU A 491 -26.06 -7.90 4.57
CA LEU A 491 -25.16 -7.81 5.73
C LEU A 491 -25.06 -9.15 6.46
N TYR A 492 -26.18 -9.83 6.65
CA TYR A 492 -26.21 -11.16 7.25
C TYR A 492 -25.48 -12.19 6.38
N ARG A 493 -25.70 -12.17 5.06
CA ARG A 493 -24.97 -13.01 4.12
C ARG A 493 -23.46 -12.76 4.18
N GLN A 494 -23.03 -11.52 4.34
CA GLN A 494 -21.62 -11.16 4.53
C GLN A 494 -21.06 -11.73 5.84
N LEU A 495 -21.81 -11.63 6.94
CA LEU A 495 -21.43 -12.21 8.24
C LEU A 495 -21.26 -13.73 8.16
N LEU A 496 -22.19 -14.43 7.50
CA LEU A 496 -22.10 -15.88 7.26
C LEU A 496 -20.88 -16.26 6.41
N LYS A 497 -20.56 -15.47 5.38
CA LYS A 497 -19.33 -15.67 4.58
C LYS A 497 -18.07 -15.50 5.42
N GLN A 498 -18.02 -14.49 6.29
CA GLN A 498 -16.89 -14.25 7.19
C GLN A 498 -16.72 -15.42 8.18
N ARG A 499 -17.82 -15.89 8.78
CA ARG A 499 -17.84 -17.08 9.63
C ARG A 499 -17.31 -18.30 8.89
N LYS A 500 -17.82 -18.58 7.69
CA LYS A 500 -17.36 -19.73 6.87
C LYS A 500 -15.86 -19.68 6.62
N LYS A 501 -15.33 -18.52 6.22
CA LYS A 501 -13.90 -18.31 5.97
C LYS A 501 -13.05 -18.55 7.23
N PHE A 502 -13.52 -18.06 8.37
CA PHE A 502 -12.84 -18.29 9.65
C PHE A 502 -12.84 -19.78 10.05
N MET A 503 -13.98 -20.47 9.95
CA MET A 503 -14.08 -21.91 10.25
C MET A 503 -13.21 -22.76 9.32
N GLN A 504 -13.03 -22.35 8.06
CA GLN A 504 -12.09 -23.00 7.14
C GLN A 504 -10.62 -22.79 7.54
N SER A 505 -10.25 -21.60 8.02
CA SER A 505 -8.87 -21.36 8.49
C SER A 505 -8.51 -22.23 9.69
N LEU A 506 -9.48 -22.53 10.55
CA LEU A 506 -9.32 -23.45 11.68
C LEU A 506 -9.02 -24.88 11.23
N SER A 507 -9.80 -25.41 10.29
CA SER A 507 -9.62 -26.79 9.80
C SER A 507 -8.30 -26.97 9.04
N THR A 508 -7.83 -25.95 8.32
CA THR A 508 -6.51 -25.97 7.68
C THR A 508 -5.38 -25.94 8.70
N SER A 509 -5.49 -25.12 9.75
CA SER A 509 -4.48 -25.05 10.81
C SER A 509 -4.36 -26.34 11.61
N ASP A 510 -5.48 -27.04 11.84
CA ASP A 510 -5.51 -28.35 12.50
C ASP A 510 -4.96 -29.47 11.61
N LYS A 511 -5.14 -29.38 10.28
CA LYS A 511 -4.50 -30.30 9.34
C LYS A 511 -2.97 -30.14 9.35
N ILE A 512 -2.47 -28.90 9.33
CA ILE A 512 -1.02 -28.60 9.37
C ILE A 512 -0.38 -29.10 10.68
N LYS A 513 -1.07 -28.99 11.81
CA LYS A 513 -0.61 -29.51 13.11
C LYS A 513 -0.65 -31.04 13.24
N LYS A 514 -1.40 -31.74 12.39
CA LYS A 514 -1.45 -33.22 12.36
C LYS A 514 -0.44 -33.83 11.37
N THR A 515 0.11 -33.02 10.47
CA THR A 515 1.12 -33.41 9.48
C THR A 515 2.56 -33.03 9.89
N LYS A 516 2.72 -32.37 11.03
CA LYS A 516 3.97 -32.20 11.76
C LYS A 516 3.91 -33.06 13.01
#